data_AF-A0A9D6NQG5-F1
#
_entry.id   AF-A0A9D6NQG5-F1
#
_cell.length_a   1.000
_cell.length_b   1.000
_cell.length_c   1.000
_cell.angle_alpha   90.00
_cell.angle_beta   90.00
_cell.angle_gamma   90.00
#
_symmetry.space_group_name_H-M   'P 1'
#
loop_
_entity.id
_entity.type
_entity.pdbx_description
1 polymer ?
#
loop_
_entity_poly.entity_id
_entity_poly.type
_entity_poly.pdbx_seq_one_letter_code
_entity_poly.pdbx_strand_id
1 'polypeptide(L)'
;MKRWDLAGGLGRRVRGPLTFTLLGLAVIWVLLPLLPAGSGLHFGSQYRVFFSIVVASAGLFFALLNLGPLPQPRSQWGVLGSIALVYLATVGVLVAIGVLYPQFEVPRPTEEAAGVTAEERGQALFLSPEVGCFACHSITAIGVRGGQRAPDLSGVGSRAAARVPGESAEGYIGEHIKRGSDQNYFVVPGFAPIMPPFGQRLSQGQLADLVAFLKGLTGE
;
A
#
# COMPACT_ATOMS: atom_id res chain seq x y z
N MET A 1 14.54 41.89 40.08
CA MET A 1 14.80 40.93 38.98
C MET A 1 15.71 39.84 39.50
N LYS A 2 15.15 38.65 39.76
CA LYS A 2 15.85 37.52 40.39
C LYS A 2 16.73 36.84 39.35
N ARG A 3 18.06 36.87 39.52
CA ARG A 3 19.01 36.10 38.73
C ARG A 3 18.74 34.62 38.98
N TRP A 4 18.28 33.91 37.96
CA TRP A 4 18.24 32.46 37.97
C TRP A 4 19.65 31.96 37.66
N ASP A 5 20.38 31.53 38.69
CA ASP A 5 21.63 30.80 38.50
C ASP A 5 21.30 29.44 37.88
N LEU A 6 21.46 29.32 36.55
CA LEU A 6 21.35 28.07 35.77
C LEU A 6 22.62 27.21 35.92
N ALA A 7 23.17 27.11 37.13
CA ALA A 7 24.29 26.24 37.44
C ALA A 7 23.77 24.98 38.14
N GLY A 8 23.26 24.01 37.36
CA GLY A 8 22.77 22.76 37.96
C GLY A 8 22.17 21.70 37.02
N GLY A 9 22.05 21.96 35.73
CA GLY A 9 21.47 21.02 34.76
C GLY A 9 22.50 20.47 33.79
N LEU A 10 23.60 19.86 34.26
CA LEU A 10 24.49 19.11 33.37
C LEU A 10 23.67 17.96 32.76
N GLY A 11 23.36 18.09 31.47
CA GLY A 11 22.44 17.23 30.73
C GLY A 11 22.69 15.75 31.01
N ARG A 12 21.66 15.06 31.54
CA ARG A 12 21.65 13.60 31.64
C ARG A 12 21.79 13.06 30.22
N ARG A 13 22.99 12.61 29.83
CA ARG A 13 23.18 11.82 28.61
C ARG A 13 22.19 10.67 28.65
N VAL A 14 21.41 10.51 27.58
CA VAL A 14 20.55 9.34 27.40
C VAL A 14 21.49 8.15 27.30
N ARG A 15 21.60 7.34 28.35
CA ARG A 15 22.44 6.15 28.35
C ARG A 15 21.75 5.06 27.53
N GLY A 16 22.51 4.39 26.67
CA GLY A 16 22.06 3.19 25.98
C GLY A 16 21.29 3.33 24.64
N PRO A 17 21.40 4.40 23.83
CA PRO A 17 20.78 4.39 22.50
C PRO A 17 21.37 3.28 21.62
N LEU A 18 22.69 3.07 21.66
CA LEU A 18 23.34 1.96 20.95
C LEU A 18 22.88 0.59 21.46
N THR A 19 22.79 0.41 22.78
CA THR A 19 22.31 -0.85 23.36
C THR A 19 20.85 -1.10 23.01
N PHE A 20 20.00 -0.07 23.03
CA PHE A 20 18.60 -0.17 22.60
C PHE A 20 18.48 -0.56 21.12
N THR A 21 19.27 0.06 20.23
CA THR A 21 19.31 -0.29 18.81
C THR A 21 19.74 -1.73 18.59
N LEU A 22 20.83 -2.15 19.24
CA LEU A 22 21.35 -3.51 19.11
C LEU A 22 20.36 -4.56 19.65
N LEU A 23 19.71 -4.29 20.78
CA LEU A 23 18.67 -5.16 21.33
C LEU A 23 17.45 -5.23 20.40
N GLY A 24 16.99 -4.10 19.86
CA GLY A 24 15.88 -4.07 18.91
C GLY A 24 16.18 -4.85 17.63
N LEU A 25 17.38 -4.71 17.07
CA LEU A 25 17.83 -5.48 15.91
C LEU A 25 17.95 -6.98 16.24
N ALA A 26 18.45 -7.35 17.41
CA ALA A 26 18.48 -8.73 17.87
C ALA A 26 17.07 -9.33 18.01
N VAL A 27 16.10 -8.57 18.50
CA VAL A 27 14.70 -9.02 18.53
C VAL A 27 14.19 -9.28 17.12
N ILE A 28 14.42 -8.36 16.18
CA ILE A 28 13.91 -8.47 14.80
C ILE A 28 14.52 -9.65 14.04
N TRP A 29 15.83 -9.85 14.16
CA TRP A 29 16.57 -10.82 13.34
C TRP A 29 16.86 -12.16 14.02
N VAL A 30 16.80 -12.22 15.36
CA VAL A 30 17.08 -13.45 16.13
C VAL A 30 15.84 -13.94 16.85
N LEU A 31 15.16 -13.09 17.63
CA LEU A 31 14.06 -13.56 18.47
C LEU A 31 12.78 -13.86 17.69
N LEU A 32 12.34 -12.94 16.81
CA LEU A 32 11.10 -13.11 16.03
C LEU A 32 11.11 -14.35 15.13
N PRO A 33 12.20 -14.70 14.43
CA PRO A 33 12.26 -15.92 13.63
C PRO A 33 12.17 -17.22 14.45
N LEU A 34 12.51 -17.18 15.74
CA LEU A 34 12.43 -18.33 16.64
C LEU A 34 11.02 -18.55 17.22
N LEU A 35 10.10 -17.61 17.03
CA LEU A 35 8.74 -17.77 17.51
C LEU A 35 8.00 -18.87 16.73
N PRO A 36 6.99 -19.53 17.30
CA PRO A 36 6.18 -20.50 16.57
C PRO A 36 5.42 -19.85 15.40
N ALA A 37 5.29 -20.57 14.28
CA ALA A 37 4.62 -20.07 13.07
C ALA A 37 3.14 -19.63 13.31
N GLY A 38 2.46 -20.24 14.28
CA GLY A 38 1.07 -19.90 14.65
C GLY A 38 0.92 -18.63 15.51
N SER A 39 2.01 -17.94 15.87
CA SER A 39 1.96 -16.78 16.78
C SER A 39 1.42 -15.50 16.13
N GLY A 40 1.36 -15.44 14.79
CA GLY A 40 1.01 -14.22 14.05
C GLY A 40 2.07 -13.12 14.06
N LEU A 41 3.24 -13.36 14.68
CA LEU A 41 4.35 -12.41 14.81
C LEU A 41 5.48 -12.68 13.79
N HIS A 42 5.23 -13.55 12.81
CA HIS A 42 6.17 -13.83 11.72
C HIS A 42 6.07 -12.79 10.63
N PHE A 43 7.00 -11.86 10.62
CA PHE A 43 7.14 -10.88 9.55
C PHE A 43 7.95 -11.43 8.38
N GLY A 44 7.53 -11.10 7.16
CA GLY A 44 8.35 -11.29 5.96
C GLY A 44 9.64 -10.46 6.01
N SER A 45 10.61 -10.81 5.16
CA SER A 45 11.93 -10.14 5.12
C SER A 45 11.82 -8.62 4.92
N GLN A 46 10.88 -8.17 4.08
CA GLN A 46 10.64 -6.74 3.82
C GLN A 46 10.25 -5.97 5.09
N TYR A 47 9.33 -6.52 5.88
CA TYR A 47 8.92 -5.91 7.15
C TYR A 47 10.05 -5.88 8.18
N ARG A 48 10.90 -6.92 8.24
CA ARG A 48 12.07 -6.92 9.14
C ARG A 48 13.08 -5.84 8.76
N VAL A 49 13.33 -5.62 7.48
CA VAL A 49 14.17 -4.53 6.97
C VAL A 49 13.57 -3.18 7.35
N PHE A 50 12.27 -2.98 7.11
CA PHE A 50 11.55 -1.76 7.49
C PHE A 50 11.70 -1.44 8.98
N PHE A 51 11.37 -2.40 9.87
CA PHE A 51 11.49 -2.19 11.32
C PHE A 51 12.94 -1.96 11.77
N SER A 52 13.92 -2.56 11.08
CA SER A 52 15.34 -2.31 11.35
C SER A 52 15.74 -0.88 11.05
N ILE A 53 15.26 -0.29 9.95
CA ILE A 53 15.50 1.12 9.59
C ILE A 53 14.89 2.04 10.66
N VAL A 54 13.68 1.73 11.13
CA VAL A 54 13.01 2.51 12.19
C VAL A 54 13.81 2.47 13.50
N VAL A 55 14.22 1.28 13.95
CA VAL A 55 15.03 1.12 15.16
C VAL A 55 16.38 1.83 15.05
N ALA A 56 17.06 1.70 13.90
CA ALA A 56 18.33 2.37 13.65
C ALA A 56 18.19 3.89 13.65
N SER A 57 17.13 4.42 13.02
CA SER A 57 16.85 5.85 12.95
C SER A 57 16.56 6.44 14.33
N ALA A 58 15.78 5.74 15.15
CA ALA A 58 15.52 6.13 16.54
C ALA A 58 16.81 6.13 17.37
N GLY A 59 17.63 5.08 17.25
CA GLY A 59 18.92 4.99 17.90
C GLY A 59 19.87 6.14 17.52
N LEU A 60 19.95 6.44 16.22
CA LEU A 60 20.73 7.56 15.70
C LEU A 60 20.24 8.89 16.27
N PHE A 61 18.92 9.12 16.29
CA PHE A 61 18.34 10.33 16.88
C PHE A 61 18.78 10.55 18.33
N PHE A 62 18.64 9.53 19.19
CA PHE A 62 19.06 9.64 20.59
C PHE A 62 20.58 9.73 20.75
N ALA A 63 21.36 9.11 19.85
CA ALA A 63 22.81 9.29 19.82
C ALA A 63 23.19 10.74 19.47
N LEU A 64 22.49 11.37 18.52
CA LEU A 64 22.70 12.77 18.14
C LEU A 64 22.37 13.73 19.29
N LEU A 65 21.32 13.46 20.07
CA LEU A 65 20.99 14.25 21.26
C LEU A 65 22.11 14.23 22.33
N ASN A 66 22.94 13.18 22.33
CA ASN A 66 24.08 13.06 23.25
C ASN A 66 25.34 13.81 22.78
N LEU A 67 25.38 14.32 21.54
CA LEU A 67 26.55 15.03 21.00
C LEU A 67 26.72 16.44 21.57
N GLY A 68 25.83 16.89 22.45
CA GLY A 68 25.88 18.20 23.09
C GLY A 68 25.05 19.26 22.35
N PRO A 69 25.23 20.55 22.68
CA PRO A 69 24.48 21.62 22.04
C PRO A 69 24.74 21.63 20.53
N LEU A 70 23.69 21.46 19.74
CA LEU A 70 23.79 21.56 18.29
C LEU A 70 24.17 23.00 17.92
N PRO A 71 25.18 23.20 17.04
CA PRO A 71 25.54 24.53 16.59
C PRO A 71 24.35 25.13 15.83
N GLN A 72 23.79 26.22 16.35
CA GLN A 72 22.72 26.93 15.67
C GLN A 72 23.29 27.87 14.59
N PRO A 73 22.63 27.98 13.42
CA PRO A 73 23.04 28.94 12.42
C PRO A 73 22.95 30.36 12.98
N ARG A 74 24.02 31.14 12.83
CA ARG A 74 24.09 32.52 13.35
C ARG A 74 23.38 33.55 12.46
N SER A 75 22.95 33.15 11.26
CA SER A 75 22.34 34.04 10.27
C SER A 75 20.99 33.49 9.80
N GLN A 76 20.10 34.39 9.37
CA GLN A 76 18.81 34.02 8.79
C GLN A 76 18.97 33.11 7.56
N TRP A 77 19.97 33.38 6.72
CA TRP A 77 20.31 32.52 5.58
C TRP A 77 20.75 31.11 6.00
N GLY A 78 21.49 30.99 7.10
CA GLY A 78 21.84 29.69 7.65
C GLY A 78 20.62 28.91 8.14
N VAL A 79 19.64 29.59 8.75
CA VAL A 79 18.37 28.98 9.15
C VAL A 79 17.58 28.53 7.93
N LEU A 80 17.38 29.41 6.94
CA LEU A 80 16.66 29.07 5.70
C LEU A 80 17.34 27.92 4.94
N GLY A 81 18.67 27.93 4.86
CA GLY A 81 19.44 26.84 4.27
C GLY A 81 19.25 25.51 4.99
N SER A 82 19.22 25.52 6.33
CA SER A 82 18.96 24.30 7.12
C SER A 82 17.54 23.75 6.91
N ILE A 83 16.53 24.62 6.82
CA ILE A 83 15.15 24.23 6.53
C ILE A 83 15.05 23.63 5.13
N ALA A 84 15.64 24.29 4.14
CA ALA A 84 15.66 23.81 2.75
C ALA A 84 16.35 22.44 2.65
N LEU A 85 17.47 22.24 3.33
CA LEU A 85 18.18 20.97 3.37
C LEU A 85 17.31 19.84 3.92
N VAL A 86 16.67 20.04 5.08
CA VAL A 86 15.80 19.04 5.70
C VAL A 86 14.59 18.74 4.82
N TYR A 87 13.99 19.78 4.22
CA TYR A 87 12.88 19.62 3.30
C TYR A 87 13.26 18.79 2.07
N LEU A 88 14.35 19.16 1.38
CA LEU A 88 14.82 18.45 0.19
C LEU A 88 15.24 17.02 0.51
N ALA A 89 15.89 16.78 1.65
CA ALA A 89 16.24 15.43 2.09
C ALA A 89 14.99 14.59 2.35
N THR A 90 13.98 15.15 3.02
CA THR A 90 12.73 14.44 3.33
C THR A 90 11.96 14.12 2.05
N VAL A 91 11.73 15.12 1.18
CA VAL A 91 11.06 14.93 -0.11
C VAL A 91 11.83 13.95 -0.98
N GLY A 92 13.16 14.08 -1.05
CA GLY A 92 14.03 13.18 -1.80
C GLY A 92 13.92 11.73 -1.32
N VAL A 93 13.89 11.49 0.00
CA VAL A 93 13.67 10.16 0.58
C VAL A 93 12.28 9.63 0.22
N LEU A 94 11.22 10.44 0.33
CA LEU A 94 9.86 10.02 -0.01
C LEU A 94 9.73 9.67 -1.50
N VAL A 95 10.31 10.48 -2.38
CA VAL A 95 10.36 10.20 -3.83
C VAL A 95 11.17 8.94 -4.11
N ALA A 96 12.35 8.79 -3.48
CA ALA A 96 13.18 7.61 -3.64
C ALA A 96 12.46 6.33 -3.18
N ILE A 97 11.72 6.38 -2.07
CA ILE A 97 10.88 5.26 -1.62
C ILE A 97 9.82 4.96 -2.68
N GLY A 98 9.13 5.97 -3.20
CA GLY A 98 8.12 5.78 -4.24
C GLY A 98 8.68 5.18 -5.54
N VAL A 99 9.94 5.48 -5.89
CA VAL A 99 10.63 4.96 -7.08
C VAL A 99 11.22 3.57 -6.86
N LEU A 100 11.90 3.34 -5.73
CA LEU A 100 12.61 2.08 -5.43
C LEU A 100 11.67 0.98 -4.95
N TYR A 101 10.58 1.36 -4.29
CA TYR A 101 9.50 0.47 -3.88
C TYR A 101 8.25 0.99 -4.57
N PRO A 102 8.11 0.80 -5.90
CA PRO A 102 6.82 1.02 -6.52
C PRO A 102 5.85 0.14 -5.74
N GLN A 103 4.83 0.77 -5.15
CA GLN A 103 3.92 0.08 -4.22
C GLN A 103 3.16 -1.06 -4.93
N PHE A 104 3.30 -1.15 -6.26
CA PHE A 104 2.75 -2.14 -7.16
C PHE A 104 3.75 -2.39 -8.29
N GLU A 105 4.15 -3.65 -8.49
CA GLU A 105 4.82 -4.06 -9.72
C GLU A 105 3.81 -3.87 -10.85
N VAL A 106 3.99 -2.86 -11.70
CA VAL A 106 3.22 -2.68 -12.93
C VAL A 106 3.71 -3.75 -13.90
N PRO A 107 2.94 -4.82 -14.17
CA PRO A 107 3.28 -5.67 -15.30
C PRO A 107 3.07 -4.80 -16.53
N ARG A 108 4.17 -4.39 -17.17
CA ARG A 108 4.06 -3.80 -18.51
C ARG A 108 3.28 -4.81 -19.34
N PRO A 109 2.20 -4.40 -20.04
CA PRO A 109 1.58 -5.26 -21.03
C PRO A 109 2.65 -5.53 -22.09
N THR A 110 3.39 -6.62 -21.93
CA THR A 110 4.24 -7.12 -23.00
C THR A 110 3.28 -7.62 -24.05
N GLU A 111 3.41 -7.02 -25.22
CA GLU A 111 2.72 -7.30 -26.48
C GLU A 111 2.99 -8.71 -27.03
N GLU A 112 3.34 -9.67 -26.16
CA GLU A 112 3.70 -11.03 -26.52
C GLU A 112 3.06 -12.00 -25.52
N ALA A 113 1.81 -12.33 -25.83
CA ALA A 113 1.03 -13.35 -25.14
C ALA A 113 0.26 -14.18 -26.18
N ALA A 114 0.95 -14.59 -27.25
CA ALA A 114 0.45 -15.64 -28.11
C ALA A 114 0.39 -16.94 -27.28
N GLY A 115 -0.79 -17.22 -26.71
CA GLY A 115 -1.04 -18.40 -25.86
C GLY A 115 -1.77 -18.11 -24.54
N VAL A 116 -1.97 -16.84 -24.16
CA VAL A 116 -2.69 -16.49 -22.92
C VAL A 116 -4.19 -16.31 -23.23
N THR A 117 -5.04 -16.92 -22.40
CA THR A 117 -6.51 -16.86 -22.52
C THR A 117 -7.05 -15.46 -22.19
N ALA A 118 -8.30 -15.18 -22.58
CA ALA A 118 -8.94 -13.90 -22.25
C ALA A 118 -9.11 -13.73 -20.73
N GLU A 119 -9.38 -14.84 -20.04
CA GLU A 119 -9.53 -14.94 -18.60
C GLU A 119 -8.22 -14.61 -17.87
N GLU A 120 -7.09 -15.14 -18.34
CA GLU A 120 -5.78 -14.83 -17.75
C GLU A 120 -5.40 -13.35 -17.96
N ARG A 121 -5.68 -12.78 -19.15
CA ARG A 121 -5.49 -11.33 -19.39
C ARG A 121 -6.41 -10.49 -18.51
N GLY A 122 -7.66 -10.90 -18.34
CA GLY A 122 -8.63 -10.25 -17.45
C GLY A 122 -8.20 -10.32 -15.98
N GLN A 123 -7.67 -11.44 -15.53
CA GLN A 123 -7.13 -11.59 -14.19
C GLN A 123 -5.93 -10.67 -13.97
N ALA A 124 -5.01 -10.60 -14.95
CA ALA A 124 -3.87 -9.69 -14.89
C ALA A 124 -4.33 -8.22 -14.81
N LEU A 125 -5.35 -7.83 -15.60
CA LEU A 125 -5.96 -6.50 -15.54
C LEU A 125 -6.64 -6.23 -14.18
N PHE A 126 -7.32 -7.21 -13.60
CA PHE A 126 -7.97 -7.07 -12.29
C PHE A 126 -6.95 -6.79 -11.17
N LEU A 127 -5.81 -7.46 -11.23
CA LEU A 127 -4.69 -7.33 -10.29
C LEU A 127 -3.77 -6.15 -10.64
N SER A 128 -3.96 -5.53 -11.80
CA SER A 128 -3.12 -4.45 -12.29
C SER A 128 -3.38 -3.18 -11.49
N PRO A 129 -2.34 -2.41 -11.16
CA PRO A 129 -2.49 -1.11 -10.50
C PRO A 129 -3.04 -0.02 -11.42
N GLU A 130 -2.94 -0.18 -12.74
CA GLU A 130 -3.49 0.79 -13.73
C GLU A 130 -5.01 0.83 -13.66
N VAL A 131 -5.65 -0.34 -13.53
CA VAL A 131 -7.11 -0.44 -13.42
C VAL A 131 -7.53 -0.41 -11.94
N GLY A 132 -6.77 -1.07 -11.07
CA GLY A 132 -6.91 -0.97 -9.61
C GLY A 132 -8.14 -1.67 -9.03
N CYS A 133 -8.73 -2.64 -9.72
CA CYS A 133 -9.94 -3.34 -9.24
C CYS A 133 -9.72 -4.02 -7.88
N PHE A 134 -8.57 -4.71 -7.73
CA PHE A 134 -8.21 -5.42 -6.50
C PHE A 134 -8.03 -4.50 -5.28
N ALA A 135 -7.83 -3.18 -5.47
CA ALA A 135 -7.66 -2.23 -4.36
C ALA A 135 -8.95 -2.06 -3.55
N CYS A 136 -10.11 -2.33 -4.16
CA CYS A 136 -11.42 -2.22 -3.53
C CYS A 136 -12.13 -3.56 -3.41
N HIS A 137 -11.89 -4.49 -4.34
CA HIS A 137 -12.55 -5.80 -4.41
C HIS A 137 -11.61 -6.93 -4.00
N SER A 138 -12.16 -7.93 -3.33
CA SER A 138 -11.52 -9.23 -3.09
C SER A 138 -12.13 -10.31 -4.00
N ILE A 139 -11.40 -11.42 -4.16
CA ILE A 139 -11.90 -12.66 -4.78
C ILE A 139 -11.41 -13.83 -3.92
N THR A 140 -12.02 -14.00 -2.75
CA THR A 140 -11.60 -14.97 -1.75
C THR A 140 -11.65 -16.42 -2.25
N ALA A 141 -12.57 -16.77 -3.16
CA ALA A 141 -12.68 -18.11 -3.76
C ALA A 141 -11.41 -18.57 -4.49
N ILE A 142 -10.62 -17.63 -5.02
CA ILE A 142 -9.33 -17.93 -5.67
C ILE A 142 -8.13 -17.39 -4.87
N GLY A 143 -8.34 -17.05 -3.58
CA GLY A 143 -7.28 -16.59 -2.68
C GLY A 143 -6.84 -15.14 -2.87
N VAL A 144 -7.53 -14.34 -3.67
CA VAL A 144 -7.19 -12.92 -3.88
C VAL A 144 -7.72 -12.08 -2.72
N ARG A 145 -6.81 -11.73 -1.80
CA ARG A 145 -7.05 -10.85 -0.65
C ARG A 145 -6.91 -9.37 -1.04
N GLY A 146 -7.88 -8.87 -1.78
CA GLY A 146 -7.98 -7.45 -2.14
C GLY A 146 -8.68 -6.59 -1.09
N GLY A 147 -9.19 -5.44 -1.52
CA GLY A 147 -9.93 -4.51 -0.68
C GLY A 147 -11.27 -5.06 -0.18
N GLN A 148 -11.79 -4.47 0.90
CA GLN A 148 -13.10 -4.77 1.49
C GLN A 148 -14.07 -3.59 1.40
N ARG A 149 -13.69 -2.52 0.67
CA ARG A 149 -14.56 -1.35 0.48
C ARG A 149 -15.68 -1.60 -0.53
N ALA A 150 -15.51 -2.63 -1.36
CA ALA A 150 -16.47 -3.07 -2.36
C ALA A 150 -16.76 -4.58 -2.20
N PRO A 151 -17.84 -5.11 -2.82
CA PRO A 151 -18.24 -6.50 -2.67
C PRO A 151 -17.16 -7.50 -3.08
N ASP A 152 -17.10 -8.64 -2.38
CA ASP A 152 -16.35 -9.80 -2.85
C ASP A 152 -16.92 -10.29 -4.19
N LEU A 153 -16.05 -10.50 -5.17
CA LEU A 153 -16.41 -10.94 -6.51
C LEU A 153 -16.30 -12.46 -6.69
N SER A 154 -15.97 -13.21 -5.64
CA SER A 154 -16.12 -14.67 -5.58
C SER A 154 -17.55 -15.02 -6.00
N GLY A 155 -17.75 -15.77 -7.08
CA GLY A 155 -19.09 -16.11 -7.57
C GLY A 155 -19.83 -15.03 -8.36
N VAL A 156 -19.17 -13.93 -8.74
CA VAL A 156 -19.84 -12.84 -9.48
C VAL A 156 -20.43 -13.31 -10.80
N GLY A 157 -19.80 -14.25 -11.49
CA GLY A 157 -20.30 -14.82 -12.75
C GLY A 157 -21.68 -15.46 -12.59
N SER A 158 -21.90 -16.18 -11.48
CA SER A 158 -23.19 -16.78 -11.15
C SER A 158 -24.22 -15.75 -10.69
N ARG A 159 -23.81 -14.76 -9.88
CA ARG A 159 -24.73 -13.76 -9.34
C ARG A 159 -25.18 -12.72 -10.37
N ALA A 160 -24.31 -12.36 -11.30
CA ALA A 160 -24.53 -11.27 -12.25
C ALA A 160 -25.82 -11.44 -13.08
N ALA A 161 -26.07 -12.64 -13.61
CA ALA A 161 -27.27 -12.93 -14.40
C ALA A 161 -28.59 -12.82 -13.59
N ALA A 162 -28.51 -12.89 -12.26
CA ALA A 162 -29.69 -12.81 -11.39
C ALA A 162 -29.91 -11.41 -10.79
N ARG A 163 -28.99 -10.44 -11.01
CA ARG A 163 -29.11 -9.10 -10.40
C ARG A 163 -30.10 -8.20 -11.11
N VAL A 164 -30.13 -8.24 -12.43
CA VAL A 164 -31.02 -7.41 -13.24
C VAL A 164 -31.87 -8.32 -14.13
N PRO A 165 -33.21 -8.31 -13.97
CA PRO A 165 -34.09 -9.15 -14.79
C PRO A 165 -33.91 -8.88 -16.29
N GLY A 166 -33.69 -9.95 -17.06
CA GLY A 166 -33.55 -9.88 -18.52
C GLY A 166 -32.14 -9.55 -19.02
N GLU A 167 -31.16 -9.39 -18.14
CA GLU A 167 -29.77 -9.10 -18.51
C GLU A 167 -28.87 -10.33 -18.36
N SER A 168 -27.94 -10.52 -19.30
CA SER A 168 -26.95 -11.58 -19.20
C SER A 168 -25.87 -11.21 -18.17
N ALA A 169 -25.20 -12.22 -17.60
CA ALA A 169 -24.06 -11.95 -16.70
C ALA A 169 -22.99 -11.07 -17.35
N GLU A 170 -22.74 -11.32 -18.64
CA GLU A 170 -21.79 -10.55 -19.45
C GLU A 170 -22.22 -9.10 -19.66
N GLY A 171 -23.50 -8.88 -19.99
CA GLY A 171 -24.08 -7.54 -20.12
C GLY A 171 -23.99 -6.77 -18.81
N TYR A 172 -24.45 -7.40 -17.72
CA TYR A 172 -24.44 -6.79 -16.39
C TYR A 172 -23.02 -6.40 -15.94
N ILE A 173 -22.05 -7.33 -16.01
CA ILE A 173 -20.68 -7.05 -15.59
C ILE A 173 -20.07 -5.96 -16.48
N GLY A 174 -20.23 -6.06 -17.80
CA GLY A 174 -19.68 -5.11 -18.75
C GLY A 174 -20.24 -3.70 -18.57
N GLU A 175 -21.56 -3.55 -18.49
CA GLU A 175 -22.21 -2.26 -18.29
C GLU A 175 -21.91 -1.68 -16.91
N HIS A 176 -21.86 -2.51 -15.87
CA HIS A 176 -21.54 -2.03 -14.53
C HIS A 176 -20.10 -1.52 -14.41
N ILE A 177 -19.13 -2.18 -15.07
CA ILE A 177 -17.75 -1.68 -15.15
C ILE A 177 -17.68 -0.35 -15.92
N LYS A 178 -18.38 -0.24 -17.05
CA LYS A 178 -18.36 1.00 -17.86
C LYS A 178 -18.92 2.19 -17.10
N ARG A 179 -20.06 2.00 -16.43
CA ARG A 179 -20.84 3.07 -15.79
C ARG A 179 -20.44 3.34 -14.36
N GLY A 180 -19.87 2.34 -13.66
CA GLY A 180 -19.58 2.43 -12.24
C GLY A 180 -20.83 2.84 -11.44
N SER A 181 -20.64 3.81 -10.54
CA SER A 181 -21.69 4.35 -9.67
C SER A 181 -22.33 5.64 -10.21
N ASP A 182 -21.81 6.23 -11.30
CA ASP A 182 -22.20 7.55 -11.80
C ASP A 182 -23.65 7.61 -12.34
N GLN A 183 -24.27 6.45 -12.59
CA GLN A 183 -25.60 6.36 -13.21
C GLN A 183 -26.62 5.57 -12.38
N ASN A 184 -26.34 5.35 -11.09
CA ASN A 184 -27.26 4.66 -10.18
C ASN A 184 -27.73 3.28 -10.70
N TYR A 185 -26.89 2.63 -11.52
CA TYR A 185 -27.26 1.43 -12.29
C TYR A 185 -27.68 0.28 -11.39
N PHE A 186 -26.80 -0.13 -10.48
CA PHE A 186 -27.11 -1.03 -9.40
C PHE A 186 -26.07 -0.86 -8.29
N VAL A 187 -26.50 -0.72 -7.04
CA VAL A 187 -25.59 -0.69 -5.89
C VAL A 187 -25.90 -1.89 -5.02
N VAL A 188 -24.89 -2.73 -4.77
CA VAL A 188 -25.05 -3.91 -3.92
C VAL A 188 -25.39 -3.45 -2.49
N PRO A 189 -26.44 -4.01 -1.85
CA PRO A 189 -26.80 -3.66 -0.47
C PRO A 189 -25.61 -3.80 0.48
N GLY A 190 -25.43 -2.81 1.36
CA GLY A 190 -24.32 -2.77 2.33
C GLY A 190 -23.03 -2.11 1.82
N PHE A 191 -22.98 -1.68 0.55
CA PHE A 191 -21.82 -0.99 -0.02
C PHE A 191 -22.14 0.45 -0.43
N ALA A 192 -21.16 1.33 -0.27
CA ALA A 192 -21.25 2.69 -0.76
C ALA A 192 -21.04 2.75 -2.28
N PRO A 193 -21.69 3.68 -3.00
CA PRO A 193 -21.56 3.86 -4.45
C PRO A 193 -20.22 4.53 -4.81
N ILE A 194 -19.11 3.80 -4.61
CA ILE A 194 -17.73 4.32 -4.76
C ILE A 194 -17.02 3.80 -6.01
N MET A 195 -17.64 2.90 -6.78
CA MET A 195 -17.01 2.34 -7.98
C MET A 195 -16.96 3.41 -9.09
N PRO A 196 -15.77 3.84 -9.54
CA PRO A 196 -15.65 4.83 -10.60
C PRO A 196 -16.04 4.21 -11.96
N PRO A 197 -16.45 5.03 -12.95
CA PRO A 197 -16.69 4.55 -14.30
C PRO A 197 -15.38 4.22 -15.02
N PHE A 198 -15.34 3.09 -15.73
CA PHE A 198 -14.18 2.65 -16.52
C PHE A 198 -14.41 2.70 -18.03
N GLY A 199 -15.59 3.13 -18.50
CA GLY A 199 -15.93 3.12 -19.93
C GLY A 199 -15.02 3.96 -20.82
N GLN A 200 -14.34 4.96 -20.25
CA GLN A 200 -13.35 5.81 -20.95
C GLN A 200 -11.90 5.46 -20.58
N ARG A 201 -11.68 4.52 -19.65
CA ARG A 201 -10.35 4.13 -19.16
C ARG A 201 -9.88 2.80 -19.72
N LEU A 202 -10.81 1.92 -20.08
CA LEU A 202 -10.53 0.61 -20.65
C LEU A 202 -10.79 0.62 -22.16
N SER A 203 -9.90 0.00 -22.93
CA SER A 203 -10.21 -0.35 -24.31
C SER A 203 -11.30 -1.42 -24.36
N GLN A 204 -11.97 -1.57 -25.51
CA GLN A 204 -12.99 -2.62 -25.67
C GLN A 204 -12.41 -4.03 -25.44
N GLY A 205 -11.17 -4.28 -25.86
CA GLY A 205 -10.48 -5.55 -25.63
C GLY A 205 -10.18 -5.81 -24.15
N GLN A 206 -9.67 -4.80 -23.44
CA GLN A 206 -9.41 -4.91 -21.99
C GLN A 206 -10.68 -5.16 -21.20
N LEU A 207 -11.77 -4.48 -21.58
CA LEU A 207 -13.07 -4.72 -20.96
C LEU A 207 -13.57 -6.14 -21.23
N ALA A 208 -13.46 -6.63 -22.46
CA ALA A 208 -13.86 -8.00 -22.81
C ALA A 208 -13.06 -9.05 -22.03
N ASP A 209 -11.74 -8.87 -21.90
CA ASP A 209 -10.88 -9.76 -21.12
C ASP A 209 -11.27 -9.76 -19.62
N LEU A 210 -11.50 -8.59 -19.02
CA LEU A 210 -11.99 -8.46 -17.64
C LEU A 210 -13.34 -9.15 -17.45
N VAL A 211 -14.27 -8.97 -18.39
CA VAL A 211 -15.59 -9.60 -18.33
C VAL A 211 -15.46 -11.12 -18.46
N ALA A 212 -14.60 -11.63 -19.33
CA ALA A 212 -14.34 -13.06 -19.47
C ALA A 212 -13.85 -13.67 -18.15
N PHE A 213 -12.85 -13.03 -17.52
CA PHE A 213 -12.33 -13.43 -16.21
C PHE A 213 -13.42 -13.47 -15.13
N LEU A 214 -14.16 -12.36 -14.95
CA LEU A 214 -15.16 -12.23 -13.90
C LEU A 214 -16.36 -13.15 -14.09
N LYS A 215 -16.79 -13.35 -15.35
CA LYS A 215 -17.86 -14.30 -15.71
C LYS A 215 -17.46 -15.74 -15.41
N GLY A 216 -16.18 -16.07 -15.50
CA GLY A 216 -15.64 -17.39 -15.15
C GLY A 216 -15.65 -17.69 -13.65
N LEU A 217 -15.84 -16.70 -12.78
CA LEU A 217 -15.92 -16.87 -11.32
C LEU A 217 -17.30 -17.42 -10.93
N THR A 218 -17.51 -18.72 -11.13
CA THR A 218 -18.73 -19.44 -10.75
C THR A 218 -18.45 -20.29 -9.50
N GLY A 219 -19.09 -19.95 -8.38
CA GLY A 219 -18.84 -20.53 -7.06
C GLY A 219 -19.51 -19.70 -5.96
N GLU A 220 -19.55 -20.19 -4.72
CA GLU A 220 -20.01 -19.40 -3.57
C GLU A 220 -18.94 -18.45 -3.04
#